data_AF-A0A8J8FQV6-F1
#
_entry.id   AF-A0A8J8FQV6-F1
#
_cell.length_a   1.000
_cell.length_b   1.000
_cell.length_c   1.000
_cell.angle_alpha   90.00
_cell.angle_beta   90.00
_cell.angle_gamma   90.00
#
_symmetry.space_group_name_H-M   'P 1'
#
loop_
_entity.id
_entity.type
_entity.pdbx_description
1 polymer ?
#
loop_
_entity_poly.entity_id
_entity_poly.type
_entity_poly.pdbx_seq_one_letter_code
_entity_poly.pdbx_strand_id
1 'polypeptide(L)'
;MSELKSRPPTKKTADLDAFLSGAEEKTAPKKSAQKRKPNYSWEDASVRDDVTKVYNLRLSEPYLLKLKYIAEHTPDSMQKFCKNILEKEIDKKIKELTK
;
A
#
# COMPACT_ATOMS: atom_id res chain seq x y z
N MET A 1 -6.63 20.15 53.95
CA MET A 1 -6.71 20.86 52.67
C MET A 1 -5.28 21.08 52.20
N SER A 2 -4.75 20.15 51.39
CA SER A 2 -3.38 20.23 50.87
C SER A 2 -3.45 20.46 49.36
N GLU A 3 -3.04 21.66 48.94
CA GLU A 3 -3.06 22.12 47.55
C GLU A 3 -2.02 21.35 46.71
N LEU A 4 -2.48 20.46 45.82
CA LEU A 4 -1.63 19.80 44.82
C LEU A 4 -1.34 20.78 43.67
N LYS A 5 -0.13 21.33 43.62
CA LYS A 5 0.30 22.25 42.55
C LYS A 5 0.34 21.51 41.20
N SER A 6 -0.54 21.91 40.28
CA SER A 6 -0.81 21.30 38.96
C SER A 6 0.17 21.69 37.84
N ARG A 7 1.40 22.12 38.15
CA ARG A 7 2.34 22.56 37.11
C ARG A 7 3.37 21.47 36.81
N PRO A 8 3.41 20.91 35.57
CA PRO A 8 4.45 19.96 35.19
C PRO A 8 5.82 20.66 35.14
N PRO A 9 6.91 19.95 35.47
CA PRO A 9 8.25 20.52 35.42
C PRO A 9 8.62 20.86 33.98
N THR A 10 9.07 22.09 33.76
CA THR A 10 9.63 22.54 32.47
C THR A 10 10.88 21.72 32.15
N LYS A 11 10.75 20.75 31.23
CA LYS A 11 11.90 20.02 30.69
C LYS A 11 12.78 21.00 29.92
N LYS A 12 14.08 20.94 30.21
CA LYS A 12 15.14 21.64 29.46
C LYS A 12 15.01 21.28 27.98
N THR A 13 15.21 22.27 27.13
CA THR A 13 15.19 22.21 25.66
C THR A 13 15.85 20.93 25.17
N ALA A 14 15.04 20.03 24.61
CA ALA A 14 15.57 18.88 23.90
C ALA A 14 16.43 19.40 22.75
N ASP A 15 17.64 18.89 22.64
CA ASP A 15 18.59 19.22 21.58
C ASP A 15 18.02 18.71 20.25
N LEU A 16 17.38 19.63 19.52
CA LEU A 16 16.70 19.34 18.25
C LEU A 16 17.71 18.96 17.16
N ASP A 17 18.95 19.44 17.25
CA ASP A 17 20.01 19.11 16.29
C ASP A 17 20.43 17.65 16.45
N ALA A 18 20.54 17.15 17.69
CA ALA A 18 20.81 15.73 17.94
C ALA A 18 19.69 14.79 17.43
N PHE A 19 18.44 15.27 17.39
CA PHE A 19 17.32 14.51 16.81
C PHE A 19 17.36 14.47 15.27
N LEU A 20 17.82 15.55 14.64
CA LEU A 20 17.91 15.67 13.18
C LEU A 20 19.11 14.91 12.59
N SER A 21 20.23 14.83 13.30
CA SER A 21 21.46 14.18 12.81
C SER A 21 21.35 12.66 12.60
N GLY A 22 20.36 11.98 13.19
CA GLY A 22 20.15 10.54 12.98
C GLY A 22 19.57 10.16 11.61
N ALA A 23 19.09 11.13 10.83
CA ALA A 23 18.39 10.88 9.57
C ALA A 23 19.30 10.78 8.32
N GLU A 24 20.57 11.19 8.42
CA GLU A 24 21.48 11.29 7.26
C GLU A 24 22.41 10.08 7.07
N GLU A 25 22.51 9.16 8.03
CA GLU A 25 23.43 8.02 7.91
C GLU A 25 22.81 6.86 7.11
N LYS A 26 22.62 7.07 5.81
CA LYS A 26 22.41 5.99 4.84
C LYS A 26 23.72 5.72 4.10
N THR A 27 24.51 4.81 4.66
CA THR A 27 25.59 4.11 3.95
C THR A 27 25.06 3.52 2.64
N ALA A 28 25.51 4.05 1.52
CA ALA A 28 25.18 3.53 0.19
C ALA A 28 26.05 2.30 -0.14
N PRO A 29 25.48 1.10 -0.38
CA PRO A 29 26.23 -0.01 -0.93
C PRO A 29 26.35 0.14 -2.45
N LYS A 30 27.59 0.07 -2.95
CA LYS A 30 27.92 0.00 -4.39
C LYS A 30 27.24 -1.23 -5.00
N LYS A 31 26.21 -1.03 -5.84
CA LYS A 31 25.60 -2.10 -6.65
C LYS A 31 26.25 -2.16 -8.03
N SER A 32 26.82 -3.33 -8.32
CA SER A 32 27.20 -3.82 -9.64
C SER A 32 26.08 -3.60 -10.66
N ALA A 33 26.44 -3.20 -11.88
CA ALA A 33 25.52 -2.97 -12.98
C ALA A 33 24.77 -4.25 -13.37
N GLN A 34 23.60 -4.45 -12.77
CA GLN A 34 22.61 -5.41 -13.24
C GLN A 34 21.92 -4.86 -14.49
N LYS A 35 21.72 -5.73 -15.49
CA LYS A 35 20.93 -5.48 -16.70
C LYS A 35 19.69 -4.66 -16.34
N ARG A 36 19.57 -3.47 -16.93
CA ARG A 36 18.44 -2.56 -16.71
C ARG A 36 17.17 -3.29 -17.14
N LYS A 37 16.42 -3.80 -16.16
CA LYS A 37 15.06 -4.26 -16.40
C LYS A 37 14.26 -3.06 -16.92
N PRO A 38 13.30 -3.25 -17.84
CA PRO A 38 12.35 -2.20 -18.16
C PRO A 38 11.71 -1.72 -16.85
N ASN A 39 11.85 -0.43 -16.54
CA ASN A 39 11.30 0.15 -15.32
C ASN A 39 9.82 0.43 -15.57
N TYR A 40 8.96 -0.53 -15.25
CA TYR A 40 7.52 -0.31 -15.37
C TYR A 40 7.03 0.62 -14.25
N SER A 41 6.05 1.48 -14.54
CA SER A 41 5.57 2.46 -13.57
C SER A 41 4.97 1.84 -12.30
N TRP A 42 4.54 0.57 -12.35
CA TRP A 42 4.04 -0.18 -11.19
C TRP A 42 5.14 -0.87 -10.37
N GLU A 43 6.40 -0.89 -10.84
CA GLU A 43 7.57 -1.42 -10.11
C GLU A 43 8.37 -0.31 -9.40
N ASP A 44 7.94 0.95 -9.52
CA ASP A 44 8.60 2.08 -8.88
C ASP A 44 8.56 1.96 -7.35
N ALA A 45 9.65 2.35 -6.68
CA ALA A 45 9.76 2.29 -5.21
C ALA A 45 8.70 3.14 -4.48
N SER A 46 8.08 4.08 -5.17
CA SER A 46 7.00 4.92 -4.66
C SER A 46 5.63 4.22 -4.68
N VAL A 47 5.49 3.11 -5.41
CA VAL A 47 4.26 2.31 -5.48
C VAL A 47 4.19 1.42 -4.25
N ARG A 48 3.04 1.48 -3.57
CA ARG A 48 2.79 0.80 -2.31
C ARG A 48 1.69 -0.24 -2.46
N ASP A 49 1.96 -1.47 -2.05
CA ASP A 49 1.01 -2.60 -2.14
C ASP A 49 -0.15 -2.48 -1.14
N ASP A 50 0.01 -1.71 -0.06
CA ASP A 50 -1.01 -1.50 0.97
C ASP A 50 -2.01 -0.40 0.62
N VAL A 51 -1.76 0.38 -0.44
CA VAL A 51 -2.61 1.49 -0.85
C VAL A 51 -3.66 1.01 -1.87
N THR A 52 -4.91 0.93 -1.44
CA THR A 52 -6.03 0.64 -2.34
C THR A 52 -6.58 1.90 -2.98
N LYS A 53 -6.68 1.92 -4.31
CA LYS A 53 -7.34 2.99 -5.06
C LYS A 53 -8.71 2.52 -5.56
N VAL A 54 -9.69 3.43 -5.55
CA VAL A 54 -11.05 3.13 -6.05
C VAL A 54 -11.02 2.96 -7.56
N TYR A 55 -11.58 1.85 -8.05
CA TYR A 55 -11.82 1.59 -9.47
C TYR A 55 -13.29 1.20 -9.67
N ASN A 56 -14.05 2.06 -10.33
CA ASN A 56 -15.49 1.85 -10.53
C ASN A 56 -15.75 1.03 -11.79
N LEU A 57 -16.16 -0.24 -11.61
CA LEU A 57 -16.51 -1.14 -12.70
C LEU A 57 -17.99 -1.01 -13.08
N ARG A 58 -18.29 -0.91 -14.39
CA ARG A 58 -19.65 -1.00 -14.91
C ARG A 58 -19.93 -2.44 -15.36
N LEU A 59 -20.93 -3.06 -14.75
CA LEU A 59 -21.40 -4.39 -15.10
C LEU A 59 -22.82 -4.29 -15.67
N SER A 60 -23.17 -5.18 -16.59
CA SER A 60 -24.57 -5.35 -16.94
C SER A 60 -25.33 -5.98 -15.77
N GLU A 61 -26.63 -5.70 -15.71
CA GLU A 61 -27.51 -6.15 -14.63
C GLU A 61 -27.46 -7.67 -14.39
N PRO A 62 -27.46 -8.55 -15.41
CA PRO A 62 -27.40 -9.99 -15.17
C PRO A 62 -26.14 -10.43 -14.43
N TYR A 63 -25.00 -9.80 -14.67
CA TYR A 63 -23.75 -10.14 -13.98
C TYR A 63 -23.72 -9.59 -12.56
N LEU A 64 -24.31 -8.42 -12.32
CA LEU A 64 -24.46 -7.90 -10.96
C LEU A 64 -25.30 -8.86 -10.11
N LEU A 65 -26.40 -9.38 -10.66
CA LEU A 65 -27.25 -10.35 -9.98
C LEU A 65 -26.51 -11.68 -9.71
N LYS A 66 -25.73 -12.18 -10.67
CA LYS A 66 -24.87 -13.36 -10.47
C LYS A 66 -23.85 -13.15 -9.36
N LEU A 67 -23.22 -11.98 -9.29
CA LEU A 67 -22.27 -11.66 -8.21
C LEU A 67 -22.95 -11.62 -6.84
N LYS A 68 -24.16 -11.05 -6.75
CA LYS A 68 -24.94 -11.06 -5.50
C LYS A 68 -25.22 -12.49 -5.06
N TYR A 69 -25.66 -13.34 -5.98
CA TYR A 69 -25.90 -14.75 -5.71
C TYR A 69 -24.63 -15.46 -5.19
N ILE A 70 -23.47 -15.23 -5.81
CA ILE A 70 -22.21 -15.82 -5.35
C ILE A 70 -21.90 -15.39 -3.92
N ALA A 71 -22.06 -14.10 -3.60
CA ALA A 71 -21.78 -13.58 -2.26
C ALA A 71 -22.75 -14.10 -1.18
N GLU A 72 -23.97 -14.48 -1.55
CA GLU A 72 -24.93 -15.10 -0.63
C GLU A 72 -24.62 -16.59 -0.37
N HIS A 73 -23.97 -17.26 -1.32
CA HIS A 73 -23.71 -18.70 -1.29
C HIS A 73 -22.26 -19.06 -0.97
N THR A 74 -21.40 -18.07 -0.75
CA THR A 74 -19.99 -18.25 -0.42
C THR A 74 -19.61 -17.30 0.72
N PRO A 75 -18.54 -17.61 1.49
CA PRO A 75 -18.06 -16.70 2.54
C PRO A 75 -17.38 -15.44 1.97
N ASP A 76 -17.21 -15.32 0.65
CA ASP A 76 -16.51 -14.21 0.01
C ASP A 76 -17.48 -13.08 -0.36
N SER A 77 -17.11 -11.85 0.00
CA SER A 77 -17.83 -10.68 -0.49
C SER A 77 -17.69 -10.52 -2.01
N MET A 78 -18.68 -9.86 -2.65
CA MET A 78 -18.63 -9.53 -4.08
C MET A 78 -17.30 -8.85 -4.47
N GLN A 79 -16.83 -7.92 -3.64
CA GLN A 79 -15.57 -7.20 -3.87
C GLN A 79 -14.36 -8.13 -3.79
N LYS A 80 -14.28 -8.99 -2.77
CA LYS A 80 -13.18 -9.94 -2.61
C LYS A 80 -13.13 -10.94 -3.77
N PHE A 81 -14.28 -11.45 -4.20
CA PHE A 81 -14.40 -12.34 -5.35
C PHE A 81 -13.91 -11.65 -6.64
N CYS A 82 -14.41 -10.45 -6.94
CA CYS A 82 -13.99 -9.70 -8.12
C CYS A 82 -12.48 -9.37 -8.09
N LYS A 83 -11.96 -8.91 -6.95
CA LYS A 83 -10.54 -8.58 -6.78
C LYS A 83 -9.65 -9.79 -7.08
N ASN A 84 -9.95 -10.94 -6.47
CA ASN A 84 -9.16 -12.16 -6.66
C ASN A 84 -9.08 -12.62 -8.12
N ILE A 85 -10.16 -12.46 -8.88
CA ILE A 85 -10.18 -12.82 -10.30
C ILE A 85 -9.43 -11.76 -11.12
N LEU A 86 -9.69 -10.48 -10.85
CA LEU A 86 -9.12 -9.37 -11.59
C LEU A 86 -7.59 -9.33 -11.47
N GLU A 87 -7.04 -9.48 -10.27
CA GLU A 87 -5.58 -9.48 -10.04
C GLU A 87 -4.88 -10.61 -10.80
N LYS A 88 -5.46 -11.82 -10.76
CA LYS A 88 -4.92 -12.99 -11.50
C LYS A 88 -4.88 -12.76 -13.00
N GLU A 89 -5.95 -12.20 -13.56
CA GLU A 89 -6.02 -11.92 -15.00
C GLU A 89 -5.11 -10.75 -15.41
N ILE A 90 -4.96 -9.73 -14.55
CA ILE A 90 -3.98 -8.64 -14.76
C ILE A 90 -2.57 -9.22 -14.84
N ASP A 91 -2.13 -9.99 -13.84
CA ASP A 91 -0.78 -10.57 -13.79
C ASP A 91 -0.51 -11.46 -15.00
N LYS A 92 -1.50 -12.27 -15.40
CA LYS A 92 -1.41 -13.10 -16.60
C LYS A 92 -1.23 -12.23 -17.84
N LYS A 93 -2.02 -11.16 -17.97
CA LYS A 93 -1.95 -10.28 -19.14
C LYS A 93 -0.65 -9.49 -19.21
N ILE A 94 -0.14 -9.00 -18.08
CA ILE A 94 1.17 -8.35 -18.02
C ILE A 94 2.25 -9.32 -18.47
N LYS A 95 2.26 -10.57 -17.96
CA LYS A 95 3.22 -11.60 -18.40
C LYS A 95 3.17 -11.89 -19.90
N GLU A 96 2.01 -11.79 -20.54
CA GLU A 96 1.87 -11.94 -22.00
C GLU A 96 2.46 -10.74 -22.75
N LEU A 97 2.27 -9.52 -22.23
CA LEU A 97 2.70 -8.28 -22.88
C LEU A 97 4.20 -7.98 -22.66
N THR A 98 4.77 -8.44 -21.56
CA THR A 98 6.17 -8.22 -21.19
C THR A 98 7.06 -9.42 -21.49
N LYS A 99 6.57 -10.36 -22.31
CA LYS A 99 7.27 -11.58 -22.69
C LYS A 99 8.26 -11.36 -23.83
#